data_AF-A0A2V6NTA0-F1
#
_entry.id   AF-A0A2V6NTA0-F1
#
_cell.length_a   1.000
_cell.length_b   1.000
_cell.length_c   1.000
_cell.angle_alpha   90.00
_cell.angle_beta   90.00
_cell.angle_gamma   90.00
#
_symmetry.space_group_name_H-M   'P 1'
#
loop_
_entity.id
_entity.type
_entity.pdbx_description
1 polymer ?
#
loop_
_entity_poly.entity_id
_entity_poly.type
_entity_poly.pdbx_seq_one_letter_code
_entity_poly.pdbx_strand_id
1 'polypeptide(L)'
;MKKKPAKEVYTLADLRNWEEIDLPIRLGVLGDPVAHSLSPQMQNAALRSCKIDMQYARFQISPDELQSALDLISELNFVGVNLTTPHKIVASKLMEEVDDNARRIGAVNTIKVDNAKLRGYNTDGKGFARAIRHEFAVDLRDLRVMILGGGGAARAIALQCARENCERLVITNRNLATAQKLAEELREYFTGPRVLGPVPRLQAIPWEEAAIRFQVAHLDLIVNATPLGLNRSDPSPIPARLLAPHLMIHDTVYGEGRTPFVSAAIEAGARAANGFSMLLHQGALAFEIWFEREAPIEAMRAALM
;
A
#
# COMPACT_ATOMS: atom_id res chain seq x y z
N MET A 1 6.22 40.87 1.07
CA MET A 1 5.16 40.14 1.79
C MET A 1 5.82 39.04 2.60
N LYS A 2 5.54 38.93 3.92
CA LYS A 2 6.05 37.83 4.73
C LYS A 2 5.32 36.56 4.29
N LYS A 3 6.06 35.58 3.75
CA LYS A 3 5.50 34.32 3.25
C LYS A 3 5.00 33.46 4.42
N LYS A 4 3.93 32.71 4.18
CA LYS A 4 3.22 31.91 5.19
C LYS A 4 3.99 30.60 5.45
N PRO A 5 4.13 30.14 6.71
CA PRO A 5 4.77 28.87 7.01
C PRO A 5 3.93 27.69 6.47
N ALA A 6 4.60 26.58 6.13
CA ALA A 6 3.93 25.37 5.67
C ALA A 6 3.04 24.77 6.78
N LYS A 7 1.87 24.25 6.40
CA LYS A 7 0.97 23.54 7.32
C LYS A 7 1.37 22.08 7.46
N GLU A 8 0.99 21.45 8.57
CA GLU A 8 1.17 19.99 8.73
C GLU A 8 0.25 19.18 7.81
N VAL A 9 -0.97 19.66 7.61
CA VAL A 9 -2.01 19.06 6.76
C VAL A 9 -2.77 20.17 6.01
N TYR A 10 -2.95 19.96 4.71
CA TYR A 10 -3.70 20.83 3.81
C TYR A 10 -5.07 20.22 3.49
N THR A 11 -6.01 21.05 3.06
CA THR A 11 -7.39 20.65 2.74
C THR A 11 -7.77 21.04 1.31
N LEU A 12 -8.95 20.64 0.83
CA LEU A 12 -9.47 21.10 -0.46
C LEU A 12 -9.60 22.63 -0.50
N ALA A 13 -10.00 23.27 0.60
CA ALA A 13 -10.08 24.73 0.70
C ALA A 13 -8.72 25.40 0.51
N ASP A 14 -7.64 24.74 0.94
CA ASP A 14 -6.28 25.25 0.71
C ASP A 14 -5.85 25.10 -0.75
N LEU A 15 -6.22 24.01 -1.43
CA LEU A 15 -6.00 23.86 -2.87
C LEU A 15 -6.76 24.91 -3.68
N ARG A 16 -8.00 25.25 -3.29
CA ARG A 16 -8.79 26.31 -3.95
C ARG A 16 -8.19 27.71 -3.79
N ASN A 17 -7.50 27.94 -2.68
CA ASN A 17 -6.86 29.21 -2.36
C ASN A 17 -5.34 29.04 -2.32
N TRP A 18 -4.79 28.40 -3.36
CA TRP A 18 -3.39 28.02 -3.39
C TRP A 18 -2.48 29.25 -3.43
N GLU A 19 -1.64 29.40 -2.40
CA GLU A 19 -0.65 30.46 -2.29
C GLU A 19 0.75 29.87 -2.45
N GLU A 20 1.59 30.50 -3.27
CA GLU A 20 2.99 30.10 -3.37
C GLU A 20 3.76 30.39 -2.07
N ILE A 21 4.48 29.39 -1.59
CA ILE A 21 5.37 29.48 -0.42
C ILE A 21 6.85 29.42 -0.89
N ASP A 22 7.80 29.78 -0.01
CA ASP A 22 9.23 29.88 -0.37
C ASP A 22 9.78 28.63 -1.06
N LEU A 23 9.53 27.46 -0.46
CA LEU A 23 9.85 26.16 -1.05
C LEU A 23 8.54 25.52 -1.51
N PRO A 24 8.23 25.49 -2.81
CA PRO A 24 6.89 25.16 -3.30
C PRO A 24 6.51 23.72 -2.96
N ILE A 25 5.27 23.50 -2.53
CA ILE A 25 4.70 22.15 -2.43
C ILE A 25 4.24 21.75 -3.82
N ARG A 26 4.83 20.67 -4.35
CA ARG A 26 4.49 20.10 -5.68
C ARG A 26 4.29 18.59 -5.66
N LEU A 27 4.42 17.99 -4.48
CA LEU A 27 4.10 16.61 -4.23
C LEU A 27 3.25 16.49 -2.98
N GLY A 28 2.53 15.39 -2.84
CA GLY A 28 1.85 15.11 -1.59
C GLY A 28 1.17 13.76 -1.51
N VAL A 29 0.55 13.49 -0.37
CA VAL A 29 -0.31 12.33 -0.14
C VAL A 29 -1.74 12.81 0.16
N LEU A 30 -2.72 12.27 -0.57
CA LEU A 30 -4.14 12.48 -0.32
C LEU A 30 -4.70 11.28 0.46
N GLY A 31 -5.42 11.54 1.54
CA GLY A 31 -6.04 10.51 2.37
C GLY A 31 -7.14 11.06 3.28
N ASP A 32 -7.88 10.14 3.89
CA ASP A 32 -8.87 10.47 4.92
C ASP A 32 -9.04 9.28 5.90
N PRO A 33 -8.46 9.36 7.12
CA PRO A 33 -7.54 10.39 7.62
C PRO A 33 -6.12 10.25 7.03
N VAL A 34 -5.36 11.36 6.95
CA VAL A 34 -3.99 11.36 6.38
C VAL A 34 -2.88 11.72 7.39
N ALA A 35 -3.23 12.28 8.56
CA ALA A 35 -2.27 12.89 9.49
C ALA A 35 -1.14 11.93 9.92
N HIS A 36 -1.44 10.64 10.08
CA HIS A 36 -0.49 9.60 10.49
C HIS A 36 0.51 9.20 9.39
N SER A 37 0.31 9.62 8.14
CA SER A 37 1.17 9.19 7.03
C SER A 37 2.61 9.60 7.26
N LEU A 38 3.54 8.65 7.14
CA LEU A 38 4.98 8.92 7.22
C LEU A 38 5.63 9.19 5.84
N SER A 39 4.81 9.22 4.78
CA SER A 39 5.29 9.52 3.42
C SER A 39 6.01 10.87 3.31
N PRO A 40 5.53 11.97 3.93
CA PRO A 40 6.26 13.24 3.88
C PRO A 40 7.67 13.17 4.44
N GLN A 41 7.91 12.39 5.50
CA GLN A 41 9.24 12.26 6.12
C GLN A 41 10.24 11.68 5.11
N MET A 42 9.92 10.52 4.53
CA MET A 42 10.80 9.87 3.56
C MET A 42 10.92 10.64 2.24
N GLN A 43 9.81 11.20 1.72
CA GLN A 43 9.83 11.88 0.43
C GLN A 43 10.58 13.21 0.52
N ASN A 44 10.37 14.01 1.56
CA ASN A 44 11.15 15.24 1.74
C ASN A 44 12.63 14.96 1.98
N ALA A 45 12.99 13.83 2.62
CA ALA A 45 14.39 13.42 2.72
C ALA A 45 15.00 13.09 1.35
N ALA A 46 14.25 12.40 0.48
CA ALA A 46 14.68 12.15 -0.89
C ALA A 46 14.87 13.44 -1.70
N LEU A 47 13.90 14.36 -1.63
CA LEU A 47 13.97 15.66 -2.30
C LEU A 47 15.24 16.44 -1.89
N ARG A 48 15.51 16.51 -0.58
CA ARG A 48 16.74 17.16 -0.05
C ARG A 48 18.01 16.45 -0.52
N SER A 49 18.06 15.13 -0.44
CA SER A 49 19.23 14.35 -0.89
C SER A 49 19.54 14.56 -2.37
N CYS A 50 18.51 14.76 -3.19
CA CYS A 50 18.63 14.99 -4.62
C CYS A 50 18.66 16.48 -5.01
N LYS A 51 18.72 17.40 -4.04
CA LYS A 51 18.72 18.87 -4.25
C LYS A 51 17.56 19.33 -5.15
N ILE A 52 16.36 18.81 -4.92
CA ILE A 52 15.14 19.27 -5.59
C ILE A 52 14.45 20.31 -4.70
N ASP A 53 14.29 21.53 -5.21
CA ASP A 53 13.71 22.65 -4.48
C ASP A 53 12.16 22.61 -4.46
N MET A 54 11.60 21.59 -3.82
CA MET A 54 10.16 21.48 -3.56
C MET A 54 9.86 20.68 -2.29
N GLN A 55 8.58 20.64 -1.91
CA GLN A 55 8.09 19.90 -0.75
C GLN A 55 7.04 18.86 -1.11
N TYR A 56 6.99 17.85 -0.26
CA TYR A 56 5.94 16.84 -0.17
C TYR A 56 5.05 17.10 1.05
N ALA A 57 3.74 17.27 0.87
CA ALA A 57 2.81 17.58 1.95
C ALA A 57 1.67 16.55 2.13
N ARG A 58 0.93 16.66 3.23
CA ARG A 58 -0.30 15.87 3.47
C ARG A 58 -1.53 16.66 3.06
N PHE A 59 -2.48 16.00 2.41
CA PHE A 59 -3.76 16.58 2.01
C PHE A 59 -4.89 15.70 2.56
N GLN A 60 -5.66 16.26 3.50
CA GLN A 60 -6.86 15.65 4.03
C GLN A 60 -8.01 15.97 3.08
N ILE A 61 -8.42 14.98 2.29
CA ILE A 61 -9.42 15.11 1.23
C ILE A 61 -10.41 13.97 1.41
N SER A 62 -11.71 14.26 1.53
CA SER A 62 -12.73 13.22 1.63
C SER A 62 -12.98 12.54 0.26
N PRO A 63 -13.62 11.35 0.22
CA PRO A 63 -13.88 10.65 -1.05
C PRO A 63 -14.63 11.49 -2.08
N ASP A 64 -15.61 12.28 -1.62
CA ASP A 64 -16.46 13.11 -2.46
C ASP A 64 -15.73 14.35 -3.01
N GLU A 65 -14.62 14.74 -2.35
CA GLU A 65 -13.78 15.86 -2.74
C GLU A 65 -12.64 15.46 -3.70
N LEU A 66 -12.40 14.15 -3.87
CA LEU A 66 -11.23 13.64 -4.57
C LEU A 66 -11.12 14.16 -6.02
N GLN A 67 -12.24 14.15 -6.77
CA GLN A 67 -12.23 14.63 -8.15
C GLN A 67 -11.79 16.10 -8.21
N SER A 68 -12.44 16.97 -7.42
CA SER A 68 -12.10 18.40 -7.38
C SER A 68 -10.66 18.65 -6.93
N ALA A 69 -10.13 17.84 -6.00
CA ALA A 69 -8.74 17.95 -5.59
C ALA A 69 -7.78 17.59 -6.73
N LEU A 70 -8.09 16.53 -7.49
CA LEU A 70 -7.28 16.10 -8.62
C LEU A 70 -7.30 17.13 -9.76
N ASP A 71 -8.45 17.73 -10.04
CA ASP A 71 -8.57 18.80 -11.03
C ASP A 71 -7.67 19.99 -10.66
N LEU A 72 -7.73 20.45 -9.40
CA LEU A 72 -6.86 21.52 -8.90
C LEU A 72 -5.37 21.13 -8.94
N ILE A 73 -5.01 19.91 -8.53
CA ILE A 73 -3.63 19.40 -8.59
C ILE A 73 -3.09 19.47 -10.03
N SER A 74 -3.92 19.18 -11.03
CA SER A 74 -3.53 19.23 -12.43
C SER A 74 -3.21 20.65 -12.92
N GLU A 75 -3.89 21.66 -12.36
CA GLU A 75 -3.74 23.07 -12.72
C GLU A 75 -2.64 23.79 -11.92
N LEU A 76 -2.35 23.34 -10.70
CA LEU A 76 -1.44 23.99 -9.75
C LEU A 76 0.03 23.58 -9.89
N ASN A 77 0.43 23.11 -11.09
CA ASN A 77 1.80 22.72 -11.44
C ASN A 77 2.41 21.64 -10.53
N PHE A 78 1.59 20.79 -9.90
CA PHE A 78 2.11 19.64 -9.13
C PHE A 78 2.90 18.71 -10.05
N VAL A 79 3.86 17.99 -9.48
CA VAL A 79 4.59 16.90 -10.15
C VAL A 79 3.81 15.58 -10.01
N GLY A 80 3.10 15.42 -8.90
CA GLY A 80 2.41 14.18 -8.60
C GLY A 80 1.87 14.10 -7.18
N VAL A 81 1.06 13.09 -6.92
CA VAL A 81 0.56 12.81 -5.57
C VAL A 81 0.46 11.31 -5.33
N ASN A 82 0.64 10.88 -4.09
CA ASN A 82 0.19 9.57 -3.65
C ASN A 82 -1.26 9.62 -3.20
N LEU A 83 -1.92 8.47 -3.31
CA LEU A 83 -3.25 8.24 -2.75
C LEU A 83 -3.15 7.14 -1.69
N THR A 84 -3.72 7.39 -0.52
CA THR A 84 -3.90 6.38 0.52
C THR A 84 -5.39 6.10 0.75
N THR A 85 -5.71 5.27 1.74
CA THR A 85 -7.09 4.99 2.13
C THR A 85 -7.88 6.30 2.32
N PRO A 86 -9.11 6.41 1.80
CA PRO A 86 -9.89 5.43 1.02
C PRO A 86 -9.80 5.59 -0.51
N HIS A 87 -8.91 6.44 -1.03
CA HIS A 87 -8.97 6.97 -2.40
C HIS A 87 -8.54 6.02 -3.51
N LYS A 88 -7.76 4.98 -3.20
CA LYS A 88 -7.06 4.19 -4.24
C LYS A 88 -8.01 3.58 -5.28
N ILE A 89 -9.13 3.01 -4.82
CA ILE A 89 -10.13 2.38 -5.70
C ILE A 89 -10.95 3.43 -6.43
N VAL A 90 -11.29 4.54 -5.76
CA VAL A 90 -12.08 5.63 -6.35
C VAL A 90 -11.31 6.26 -7.51
N ALA A 91 -10.04 6.62 -7.29
CA ALA A 91 -9.20 7.21 -8.33
C ALA A 91 -9.06 6.35 -9.58
N SER A 92 -8.94 5.02 -9.44
CA SER A 92 -8.86 4.13 -10.61
C SER A 92 -10.08 4.18 -11.54
N LYS A 93 -11.23 4.67 -11.05
CA LYS A 93 -12.46 4.85 -11.84
C LYS A 93 -12.60 6.25 -12.41
N LEU A 94 -11.96 7.24 -11.78
CA LEU A 94 -12.02 8.65 -12.16
C LEU A 94 -10.98 9.01 -13.24
N MET A 95 -9.85 8.29 -13.26
CA MET A 95 -8.73 8.62 -14.14
C MET A 95 -8.88 8.04 -15.55
N GLU A 96 -8.59 8.86 -16.55
CA GLU A 96 -8.56 8.44 -17.96
C GLU A 96 -7.30 7.62 -18.27
N GLU A 97 -6.13 8.14 -17.86
CA GLU A 97 -4.84 7.50 -18.07
C GLU A 97 -4.38 6.72 -16.83
N VAL A 98 -4.43 5.39 -16.91
CA VAL A 98 -3.97 4.47 -15.86
C VAL A 98 -3.06 3.42 -16.49
N ASP A 99 -1.90 3.21 -15.87
CA ASP A 99 -0.95 2.16 -16.27
C ASP A 99 -1.60 0.77 -16.23
N ASP A 100 -1.18 -0.12 -17.13
CA ASP A 100 -1.78 -1.46 -17.26
C ASP A 100 -1.79 -2.24 -15.95
N ASN A 101 -0.74 -2.10 -15.13
CA ASN A 101 -0.67 -2.73 -13.82
C ASN A 101 -1.73 -2.15 -12.87
N ALA A 102 -1.78 -0.82 -12.69
CA ALA A 102 -2.79 -0.17 -11.87
C ALA A 102 -4.23 -0.44 -12.34
N ARG A 103 -4.43 -0.53 -13.66
CA ARG A 103 -5.73 -0.87 -14.27
C ARG A 103 -6.16 -2.29 -13.91
N ARG A 104 -5.26 -3.27 -14.02
CA ARG A 104 -5.52 -4.66 -13.59
C ARG A 104 -5.74 -4.77 -12.08
N ILE A 105 -4.98 -4.02 -11.28
CA ILE A 105 -5.19 -3.93 -9.83
C ILE A 105 -6.53 -3.27 -9.51
N GLY A 106 -7.02 -2.40 -10.39
CA GLY A 106 -8.15 -1.50 -10.17
C GLY A 106 -7.98 -0.66 -8.90
N ALA A 107 -6.77 -0.17 -8.69
CA ALA A 107 -6.44 0.78 -7.62
C ALA A 107 -5.20 1.59 -8.01
N VAL A 108 -5.24 2.90 -7.78
CA VAL A 108 -4.12 3.83 -8.03
C VAL A 108 -3.61 4.34 -6.68
N ASN A 109 -2.30 4.24 -6.41
CA ASN A 109 -1.68 4.82 -5.20
C ASN A 109 -0.70 5.95 -5.53
N THR A 110 -0.38 6.16 -6.81
CA THR A 110 0.61 7.14 -7.28
C THR A 110 0.08 7.79 -8.56
N ILE A 111 0.08 9.11 -8.61
CA ILE A 111 -0.30 9.91 -9.77
C ILE A 111 0.91 10.74 -10.17
N LYS A 112 1.25 10.71 -11.45
CA LYS A 112 2.19 11.65 -12.08
C LYS A 112 1.36 12.69 -12.83
N VAL A 113 1.75 13.95 -12.70
CA VAL A 113 1.20 15.05 -13.49
C VAL A 113 2.20 15.35 -14.60
N ASP A 114 1.76 15.32 -15.84
CA ASP A 114 2.56 15.68 -17.00
C ASP A 114 1.73 16.59 -17.92
N ASN A 115 2.16 17.85 -18.09
CA ASN A 115 1.44 18.86 -18.88
C ASN A 115 -0.06 18.96 -18.49
N ALA A 116 -0.34 19.06 -17.18
CA ALA A 116 -1.69 19.05 -16.59
C ALA A 116 -2.51 17.76 -16.83
N LYS A 117 -1.92 16.70 -17.38
CA LYS A 117 -2.55 15.38 -17.49
C LYS A 117 -2.17 14.50 -16.33
N LEU A 118 -3.16 13.82 -15.77
CA LEU A 118 -2.97 12.92 -14.64
C LEU A 118 -2.82 11.49 -15.14
N ARG A 119 -1.68 10.86 -14.83
CA ARG A 119 -1.45 9.44 -15.12
C ARG A 119 -1.30 8.63 -13.83
N GLY A 120 -2.13 7.61 -13.69
CA GLY A 120 -2.25 6.79 -12.49
C GLY A 120 -1.38 5.53 -12.55
N TYR A 121 -0.76 5.22 -11.43
CA TYR A 121 0.12 4.07 -11.21
C TYR A 121 -0.18 3.40 -9.87
N ASN A 122 0.29 2.16 -9.73
CA ASN A 122 0.27 1.44 -8.47
C ASN A 122 1.65 0.87 -8.14
N THR A 123 2.23 1.36 -7.04
CA THR A 123 3.54 0.96 -6.53
C THR A 123 3.45 0.03 -5.32
N ASP A 124 2.26 -0.17 -4.74
CA ASP A 124 2.07 -0.99 -3.54
C ASP A 124 2.48 -2.44 -3.78
N GLY A 125 2.06 -3.06 -4.90
CA GLY A 125 2.35 -4.45 -5.20
C GLY A 125 3.85 -4.75 -5.30
N LYS A 126 4.56 -4.02 -6.18
CA LYS A 126 6.01 -4.13 -6.31
C LYS A 126 6.75 -3.74 -5.03
N GLY A 127 6.25 -2.72 -4.31
CA GLY A 127 6.78 -2.31 -3.02
C GLY A 127 6.69 -3.42 -1.97
N PHE A 128 5.57 -4.13 -1.93
CA PHE A 128 5.37 -5.30 -1.08
C PHE A 128 6.32 -6.45 -1.42
N ALA A 129 6.50 -6.78 -2.70
CA ALA A 129 7.46 -7.83 -3.09
C ALA A 129 8.90 -7.51 -2.66
N ARG A 130 9.33 -6.24 -2.82
CA ARG A 130 10.63 -5.77 -2.34
C ARG A 130 10.73 -5.87 -0.80
N ALA A 131 9.65 -5.51 -0.10
CA ALA A 131 9.59 -5.60 1.35
C ALA A 131 9.69 -7.04 1.86
N ILE A 132 8.96 -7.99 1.26
CA ILE A 132 9.04 -9.41 1.65
C ILE A 132 10.43 -9.97 1.45
N ARG A 133 11.09 -9.65 0.33
CA ARG A 133 12.49 -10.03 0.10
C ARG A 133 13.43 -9.43 1.15
N HIS A 134 13.21 -8.16 1.52
CA HIS A 134 14.02 -7.46 2.53
C HIS A 134 13.84 -8.05 3.95
N GLU A 135 12.59 -8.20 4.40
CA GLU A 135 12.26 -8.63 5.77
C GLU A 135 12.50 -10.13 5.98
N PHE A 136 12.18 -10.93 4.96
CA PHE A 136 12.14 -12.38 5.11
C PHE A 136 13.22 -13.14 4.34
N ALA A 137 13.97 -12.48 3.45
CA ALA A 137 14.95 -13.11 2.56
C ALA A 137 14.34 -14.24 1.71
N VAL A 138 13.08 -14.06 1.28
CA VAL A 138 12.34 -15.00 0.43
C VAL A 138 11.64 -14.26 -0.70
N ASP A 139 11.34 -14.97 -1.79
CA ASP A 139 10.58 -14.42 -2.92
C ASP A 139 9.12 -14.88 -2.88
N LEU A 140 8.19 -14.02 -3.32
CA LEU A 140 6.75 -14.35 -3.31
C LEU A 140 6.41 -15.60 -4.12
N ARG A 141 7.17 -15.86 -5.20
CA ARG A 141 7.01 -17.03 -6.07
C ARG A 141 7.08 -18.37 -5.32
N ASP A 142 7.82 -18.41 -4.20
CA ASP A 142 8.08 -19.63 -3.43
C ASP A 142 7.16 -19.76 -2.20
N LEU A 143 6.20 -18.84 -2.03
CA LEU A 143 5.35 -18.77 -0.85
C LEU A 143 3.92 -19.21 -1.11
N ARG A 144 3.32 -19.77 -0.06
CA ARG A 144 1.88 -19.95 0.11
C ARG A 144 1.36 -18.79 0.97
N VAL A 145 0.65 -17.86 0.35
CA VAL A 145 0.28 -16.57 0.94
C VAL A 145 -1.19 -16.53 1.30
N MET A 146 -1.53 -16.00 2.47
CA MET A 146 -2.89 -15.59 2.82
C MET A 146 -2.96 -14.08 2.99
N ILE A 147 -3.97 -13.45 2.39
CA ILE A 147 -4.23 -12.01 2.50
C ILE A 147 -5.52 -11.80 3.28
N LEU A 148 -5.44 -11.03 4.36
CA LEU A 148 -6.57 -10.54 5.13
C LEU A 148 -6.96 -9.15 4.59
N GLY A 149 -8.08 -9.05 3.89
CA GLY A 149 -8.61 -7.81 3.31
C GLY A 149 -8.93 -7.89 1.83
N GLY A 150 -9.74 -6.95 1.36
CA GLY A 150 -10.12 -6.78 -0.05
C GLY A 150 -10.02 -5.35 -0.59
N GLY A 151 -9.35 -4.45 0.14
CA GLY A 151 -9.15 -3.05 -0.24
C GLY A 151 -8.01 -2.85 -1.26
N GLY A 152 -7.69 -1.59 -1.57
CA GLY A 152 -6.69 -1.26 -2.61
C GLY A 152 -5.31 -1.89 -2.40
N ALA A 153 -4.80 -1.92 -1.16
CA ALA A 153 -3.54 -2.59 -0.83
C ALA A 153 -3.65 -4.12 -1.01
N ALA A 154 -4.73 -4.73 -0.52
CA ALA A 154 -4.98 -6.17 -0.67
C ALA A 154 -5.04 -6.59 -2.14
N ARG A 155 -5.72 -5.80 -3.00
CA ARG A 155 -5.78 -6.06 -4.45
C ARG A 155 -4.40 -5.95 -5.11
N ALA A 156 -3.61 -4.94 -4.74
CA ALA A 156 -2.26 -4.76 -5.27
C ALA A 156 -1.33 -5.93 -4.88
N ILE A 157 -1.39 -6.36 -3.61
CA ILE A 157 -0.63 -7.49 -3.08
C ILE A 157 -1.07 -8.79 -3.76
N ALA A 158 -2.38 -9.04 -3.85
CA ALA A 158 -2.93 -10.25 -4.47
C ALA A 158 -2.52 -10.38 -5.94
N LEU A 159 -2.61 -9.29 -6.72
CA LEU A 159 -2.16 -9.30 -8.11
C LEU A 159 -0.65 -9.49 -8.20
N GLN A 160 0.15 -8.86 -7.33
CA GLN A 160 1.61 -9.07 -7.33
C GLN A 160 1.96 -10.53 -7.07
N CYS A 161 1.35 -11.17 -6.06
CA CYS A 161 1.53 -12.59 -5.76
C CYS A 161 1.15 -13.48 -6.96
N ALA A 162 0.05 -13.15 -7.64
CA ALA A 162 -0.41 -13.88 -8.83
C ALA A 162 0.56 -13.71 -10.01
N ARG A 163 1.05 -12.49 -10.26
CA ARG A 163 2.02 -12.19 -11.33
C ARG A 163 3.37 -12.85 -11.11
N GLU A 164 3.82 -12.95 -9.86
CA GLU A 164 5.03 -13.70 -9.50
C GLU A 164 4.79 -15.21 -9.42
N ASN A 165 3.56 -15.68 -9.69
CA ASN A 165 3.18 -17.08 -9.69
C ASN A 165 3.52 -17.78 -8.37
N CYS A 166 3.14 -17.15 -7.24
CA CYS A 166 3.25 -17.75 -5.92
C CYS A 166 2.63 -19.17 -5.86
N GLU A 167 3.12 -20.01 -4.96
CA GLU A 167 2.68 -21.40 -4.84
C GLU A 167 1.18 -21.50 -4.61
N ARG A 168 0.68 -20.66 -3.68
CA ARG A 168 -0.73 -20.62 -3.28
C ARG A 168 -1.11 -19.21 -2.85
N LEU A 169 -2.34 -18.81 -3.16
CA LEU A 169 -2.97 -17.59 -2.69
C LEU A 169 -4.33 -17.87 -2.05
N VAL A 170 -4.46 -17.52 -0.77
CA VAL A 170 -5.72 -17.55 -0.03
C VAL A 170 -6.14 -16.11 0.25
N ILE A 171 -7.39 -15.77 -0.05
CA ILE A 171 -7.93 -14.44 0.17
C ILE A 171 -9.10 -14.55 1.14
N THR A 172 -9.10 -13.72 2.17
CA THR A 172 -10.24 -13.60 3.07
C THR A 172 -10.56 -12.14 3.30
N ASN A 173 -11.85 -11.83 3.42
CA ASN A 173 -12.33 -10.48 3.66
C ASN A 173 -13.62 -10.55 4.46
N ARG A 174 -13.90 -9.52 5.29
CA ARG A 174 -15.08 -9.47 6.15
C ARG A 174 -16.37 -9.67 5.34
N ASN A 175 -16.39 -9.12 4.13
CA ASN A 175 -17.37 -9.51 3.11
C ASN A 175 -16.74 -10.56 2.19
N LEU A 176 -17.22 -11.80 2.30
CA LEU A 176 -16.76 -12.95 1.51
C LEU A 176 -16.87 -12.69 0.00
N ALA A 177 -17.93 -12.03 -0.46
CA ALA A 177 -18.13 -11.76 -1.89
C ALA A 177 -16.99 -10.91 -2.48
N THR A 178 -16.38 -10.02 -1.68
CA THR A 178 -15.19 -9.26 -2.10
C THR A 178 -13.99 -10.17 -2.32
N ALA A 179 -13.76 -11.14 -1.43
CA ALA A 179 -12.66 -12.10 -1.57
C ALA A 179 -12.88 -13.03 -2.76
N GLN A 180 -14.11 -13.52 -2.95
CA GLN A 180 -14.49 -14.36 -4.08
C GLN A 180 -14.30 -13.63 -5.42
N LYS A 181 -14.76 -12.38 -5.50
CA LYS A 181 -14.57 -11.56 -6.71
C LYS A 181 -13.09 -11.38 -7.04
N LEU A 182 -12.26 -11.04 -6.05
CA LEU A 182 -10.82 -10.89 -6.26
C LEU A 182 -10.14 -12.21 -6.67
N ALA A 183 -10.56 -13.34 -6.10
CA ALA A 183 -10.05 -14.65 -6.52
C ALA A 183 -10.44 -14.96 -7.98
N GLU A 184 -11.68 -14.69 -8.40
CA GLU A 184 -12.08 -14.94 -9.78
C GLU A 184 -11.29 -14.08 -10.78
N GLU A 185 -11.06 -12.80 -10.46
CA GLU A 185 -10.22 -11.89 -11.27
C GLU A 185 -8.77 -12.39 -11.46
N LEU A 186 -8.28 -13.24 -10.55
CA LEU A 186 -6.91 -13.77 -10.57
C LEU A 186 -6.82 -15.20 -11.11
N ARG A 187 -7.94 -15.84 -11.43
CA ARG A 187 -8.01 -17.27 -11.75
C ARG A 187 -7.05 -17.71 -12.85
N GLU A 188 -6.92 -16.91 -13.91
CA GLU A 188 -6.06 -17.19 -15.06
C GLU A 188 -4.56 -17.29 -14.70
N TYR A 189 -4.10 -16.61 -13.65
CA TYR A 189 -2.70 -16.71 -13.19
C TYR A 189 -2.40 -18.05 -12.52
N PHE A 190 -3.44 -18.76 -12.07
CA PHE A 190 -3.32 -20.04 -11.37
C PHE A 190 -3.74 -21.23 -12.24
N THR A 191 -4.14 -21.00 -13.49
CA THR A 191 -4.33 -22.05 -14.51
C THR A 191 -2.99 -22.40 -15.15
N GLY A 192 -2.43 -23.56 -14.81
CA GLY A 192 -1.18 -24.02 -15.42
C GLY A 192 -0.70 -25.35 -14.86
N PRO A 193 0.26 -26.02 -15.55
CA PRO A 193 0.80 -27.30 -15.11
C PRO A 193 1.70 -27.08 -13.89
N ARG A 194 1.13 -27.20 -12.70
CA ARG A 194 1.87 -27.43 -11.45
C ARG A 194 1.40 -28.74 -10.85
N VAL A 195 2.26 -29.34 -10.02
CA VAL A 195 1.90 -30.55 -9.27
C VAL A 195 0.62 -30.27 -8.48
N LEU A 196 -0.41 -31.08 -8.70
CA LEU A 196 -1.65 -31.01 -7.94
C LEU A 196 -1.33 -31.34 -6.47
N GLY A 197 -1.51 -30.36 -5.59
CA GLY A 197 -1.45 -30.55 -4.16
C GLY A 197 -2.82 -30.92 -3.57
N PRO A 198 -2.88 -31.27 -2.28
CA PRO A 198 -4.13 -31.65 -1.59
C PRO A 198 -5.11 -30.47 -1.43
N VAL A 199 -4.69 -29.24 -1.76
CA VAL A 199 -5.46 -28.01 -1.55
C VAL A 199 -5.38 -27.08 -2.78
N PRO A 200 -6.44 -26.30 -3.11
CA PRO A 200 -6.49 -25.50 -4.34
C PRO A 200 -5.51 -24.31 -4.33
N ARG A 201 -4.73 -24.08 -5.39
CA ARG A 201 -3.73 -22.99 -5.42
C ARG A 201 -4.32 -21.59 -5.23
N LEU A 202 -5.56 -21.36 -5.61
CA LEU A 202 -6.27 -20.10 -5.38
C LEU A 202 -7.58 -20.38 -4.65
N GLN A 203 -7.82 -19.69 -3.53
CA GLN A 203 -9.03 -19.89 -2.74
C GLN A 203 -9.48 -18.60 -2.05
N ALA A 204 -10.77 -18.29 -2.15
CA ALA A 204 -11.42 -17.33 -1.27
C ALA A 204 -12.11 -18.07 -0.12
N ILE A 205 -11.96 -17.59 1.11
CA ILE A 205 -12.55 -18.20 2.31
C ILE A 205 -13.30 -17.18 3.18
N PRO A 206 -14.32 -17.60 3.96
CA PRO A 206 -14.91 -16.76 4.99
C PRO A 206 -13.86 -16.29 6.00
N TRP A 207 -14.03 -15.08 6.54
CA TRP A 207 -13.18 -14.60 7.63
C TRP A 207 -13.67 -15.16 8.96
N GLU A 208 -13.52 -16.46 9.10
CA GLU A 208 -13.94 -17.23 10.26
C GLU A 208 -12.78 -18.08 10.75
N GLU A 209 -12.66 -18.21 12.07
CA GLU A 209 -11.53 -18.92 12.69
C GLU A 209 -11.40 -20.37 12.19
N ALA A 210 -12.51 -21.10 12.06
CA ALA A 210 -12.47 -22.48 11.59
C ALA A 210 -11.93 -22.59 10.15
N ALA A 211 -12.35 -21.68 9.27
CA ALA A 211 -11.88 -21.61 7.89
C ALA A 211 -10.38 -21.26 7.83
N ILE A 212 -9.95 -20.27 8.62
CA ILE A 212 -8.53 -19.84 8.67
C ILE A 212 -7.63 -20.92 9.28
N ARG A 213 -8.08 -21.57 10.36
CA ARG A 213 -7.34 -22.64 11.06
C ARG A 213 -6.93 -23.76 10.12
N PHE A 214 -7.82 -24.18 9.22
CA PHE A 214 -7.49 -25.20 8.22
C PHE A 214 -6.36 -24.77 7.27
N GLN A 215 -6.28 -23.47 6.95
CA GLN A 215 -5.27 -22.97 6.01
C GLN A 215 -3.87 -22.87 6.62
N VAL A 216 -3.73 -22.69 7.95
CA VAL A 216 -2.44 -22.40 8.61
C VAL A 216 -1.35 -23.43 8.28
N ALA A 217 -1.70 -24.72 8.20
CA ALA A 217 -0.76 -25.79 7.84
C ALA A 217 -0.29 -25.74 6.37
N HIS A 218 -0.99 -24.97 5.55
CA HIS A 218 -0.78 -24.83 4.10
C HIS A 218 -0.32 -23.43 3.70
N LEU A 219 0.17 -22.64 4.66
CA LEU A 219 0.63 -21.26 4.46
C LEU A 219 2.05 -21.08 4.97
N ASP A 220 2.75 -20.15 4.34
CA ASP A 220 4.07 -19.66 4.74
C ASP A 220 4.00 -18.19 5.18
N LEU A 221 3.12 -17.39 4.57
CA LEU A 221 3.01 -15.95 4.84
C LEU A 221 1.53 -15.56 5.04
N ILE A 222 1.24 -14.84 6.13
CA ILE A 222 -0.05 -14.17 6.35
C ILE A 222 0.14 -12.66 6.34
N VAL A 223 -0.65 -11.98 5.52
CA VAL A 223 -0.56 -10.53 5.31
C VAL A 223 -1.83 -9.85 5.82
N ASN A 224 -1.70 -8.94 6.79
CA ASN A 224 -2.79 -8.03 7.14
C ASN A 224 -2.81 -6.84 6.18
N ALA A 225 -3.77 -6.80 5.27
CA ALA A 225 -4.02 -5.71 4.34
C ALA A 225 -5.32 -4.95 4.70
N THR A 226 -5.68 -4.95 5.99
CA THR A 226 -6.83 -4.21 6.53
C THR A 226 -6.39 -3.04 7.39
N PRO A 227 -7.31 -2.11 7.72
CA PRO A 227 -7.04 -1.05 8.68
C PRO A 227 -6.82 -1.53 10.14
N LEU A 228 -7.11 -2.79 10.48
CA LEU A 228 -6.96 -3.28 11.85
C LEU A 228 -5.51 -3.20 12.29
N GLY A 229 -5.28 -2.51 13.41
CA GLY A 229 -3.95 -2.26 13.98
C GLY A 229 -3.50 -0.80 13.81
N LEU A 230 -4.22 0.01 13.02
CA LEU A 230 -3.94 1.44 12.89
C LEU A 230 -4.18 2.18 14.22
N ASN A 231 -5.25 1.83 14.93
CA ASN A 231 -5.46 2.33 16.29
C ASN A 231 -4.83 1.35 17.29
N ARG A 232 -4.21 1.87 18.34
CA ARG A 232 -3.61 1.04 19.41
C ARG A 232 -4.62 0.11 20.09
N SER A 233 -5.90 0.47 20.08
CA SER A 233 -7.00 -0.33 20.62
C SER A 233 -7.58 -1.37 19.65
N ASP A 234 -7.18 -1.35 18.38
CA ASP A 234 -7.68 -2.31 17.40
C ASP A 234 -7.21 -3.73 17.76
N PRO A 235 -8.06 -4.75 17.60
CA PRO A 235 -7.65 -6.13 17.83
C PRO A 235 -6.73 -6.63 16.70
N SER A 236 -6.01 -7.72 16.97
CA SER A 236 -5.38 -8.53 15.92
C SER A 236 -6.43 -9.02 14.91
N PRO A 237 -6.14 -9.05 13.60
CA PRO A 237 -7.10 -9.45 12.56
C PRO A 237 -7.45 -10.95 12.63
N ILE A 238 -6.63 -11.77 13.30
CA ILE A 238 -6.91 -13.17 13.60
C ILE A 238 -6.51 -13.51 15.06
N PRO A 239 -7.16 -14.52 15.68
CA PRO A 239 -6.78 -14.97 17.02
C PRO A 239 -5.33 -15.45 17.12
N ALA A 240 -4.61 -15.06 18.18
CA ALA A 240 -3.21 -15.43 18.39
C ALA A 240 -2.95 -16.94 18.37
N ARG A 241 -3.91 -17.76 18.83
CA ARG A 241 -3.86 -19.24 18.79
C ARG A 241 -3.84 -19.86 17.39
N LEU A 242 -4.02 -19.07 16.33
CA LEU A 242 -3.86 -19.51 14.94
C LEU A 242 -2.44 -19.24 14.41
N LEU A 243 -1.64 -18.47 15.13
CA LEU A 243 -0.27 -18.16 14.78
C LEU A 243 0.63 -19.33 15.21
N ALA A 244 1.64 -19.62 14.40
CA ALA A 244 2.50 -20.77 14.55
C ALA A 244 3.94 -20.42 14.16
N PRO A 245 4.97 -21.07 14.74
CA PRO A 245 6.38 -20.71 14.51
C PRO A 245 6.85 -20.76 13.06
N HIS A 246 6.23 -21.61 12.21
CA HIS A 246 6.62 -21.73 10.80
C HIS A 246 6.13 -20.57 9.92
N LEU A 247 5.23 -19.73 10.43
CA LEU A 247 4.65 -18.63 9.66
C LEU A 247 5.58 -17.42 9.62
N MET A 248 5.47 -16.69 8.52
CA MET A 248 5.86 -15.31 8.37
C MET A 248 4.60 -14.44 8.44
N ILE A 249 4.68 -13.33 9.16
CA ILE A 249 3.57 -12.40 9.35
C ILE A 249 3.99 -11.02 8.86
N HIS A 250 3.22 -10.45 7.93
CA HIS A 250 3.45 -9.09 7.46
C HIS A 250 2.21 -8.23 7.71
N ASP A 251 2.34 -7.19 8.51
CA ASP A 251 1.30 -6.20 8.70
C ASP A 251 1.52 -5.00 7.77
N THR A 252 0.54 -4.62 6.96
CA THR A 252 0.66 -3.40 6.14
C THR A 252 0.56 -2.12 6.96
N VAL A 253 0.07 -2.23 8.20
CA VAL A 253 0.08 -1.13 9.16
C VAL A 253 1.50 -0.85 9.65
N TYR A 254 1.85 0.42 9.71
CA TYR A 254 3.09 0.94 10.28
C TYR A 254 2.79 2.05 11.29
N GLY A 255 3.74 2.31 12.19
CA GLY A 255 3.59 3.32 13.24
C GLY A 255 4.54 3.07 14.39
N GLU A 256 4.37 3.81 15.47
CA GLU A 256 5.16 3.63 16.68
C GLU A 256 4.85 2.27 17.34
N GLY A 257 5.89 1.44 17.46
CA GLY A 257 5.80 0.14 18.12
C GLY A 257 5.30 -0.99 17.20
N ARG A 258 4.88 -2.09 17.84
CA ARG A 258 4.38 -3.28 17.15
C ARG A 258 2.86 -3.30 17.21
N THR A 259 2.21 -3.64 16.10
CA THR A 259 0.77 -3.88 16.08
C THR A 259 0.44 -5.14 16.92
N PRO A 260 -0.80 -5.28 17.42
CA PRO A 260 -1.21 -6.50 18.12
C PRO A 260 -0.99 -7.78 17.29
N PHE A 261 -1.09 -7.69 15.97
CA PHE A 261 -0.83 -8.80 15.06
C PHE A 261 0.64 -9.21 15.04
N VAL A 262 1.55 -8.24 14.90
CA VAL A 262 3.01 -8.46 14.91
C VAL A 262 3.47 -8.94 16.29
N SER A 263 2.95 -8.37 17.38
CA SER A 263 3.28 -8.79 18.74
C SER A 263 2.88 -10.24 18.99
N ALA A 264 1.63 -10.60 18.69
CA ALA A 264 1.14 -11.97 18.86
C ALA A 264 1.90 -12.99 18.01
N ALA A 265 2.35 -12.59 16.81
CA ALA A 265 3.15 -13.43 15.94
C ALA A 265 4.52 -13.75 16.56
N ILE A 266 5.21 -12.73 17.07
CA ILE A 266 6.51 -12.89 17.74
C ILE A 266 6.35 -13.75 19.00
N GLU A 267 5.31 -13.54 19.79
CA GLU A 267 5.00 -14.36 20.97
C GLU A 267 4.73 -15.83 20.61
N ALA A 268 4.14 -16.09 19.44
CA ALA A 268 3.94 -17.44 18.90
C ALA A 268 5.19 -18.05 18.24
N GLY A 269 6.34 -17.36 18.26
CA GLY A 269 7.59 -17.81 17.66
C GLY A 269 7.69 -17.63 16.14
N ALA A 270 6.73 -16.92 15.53
CA ALA A 270 6.72 -16.63 14.10
C ALA A 270 7.68 -15.47 13.77
N ARG A 271 8.13 -15.40 12.51
CA ARG A 271 8.83 -14.22 11.98
C ARG A 271 7.80 -13.15 11.64
N ALA A 272 7.99 -11.90 12.07
CA ALA A 272 7.00 -10.86 11.83
C ALA A 272 7.63 -9.51 11.49
N ALA A 273 6.99 -8.78 10.57
CA ALA A 273 7.35 -7.42 10.18
C ALA A 273 6.10 -6.54 10.01
N ASN A 274 6.27 -5.23 10.19
CA ASN A 274 5.21 -4.24 9.98
C ASN A 274 5.38 -3.53 8.62
N GLY A 275 4.55 -2.50 8.38
CA GLY A 275 4.43 -1.89 7.06
C GLY A 275 5.55 -0.93 6.66
N PHE A 276 6.57 -0.69 7.49
CA PHE A 276 7.61 0.32 7.18
C PHE A 276 8.38 -0.01 5.91
N SER A 277 8.78 -1.27 5.75
CA SER A 277 9.52 -1.72 4.57
C SER A 277 8.68 -1.59 3.29
N MET A 278 7.40 -1.95 3.36
CA MET A 278 6.46 -1.74 2.25
C MET A 278 6.28 -0.25 1.95
N LEU A 279 6.10 0.61 2.97
CA LEU A 279 5.99 2.06 2.83
C LEU A 279 7.22 2.65 2.11
N LEU A 280 8.42 2.27 2.55
CA LEU A 280 9.69 2.72 1.96
C LEU A 280 9.78 2.34 0.48
N HIS A 281 9.58 1.06 0.16
CA HIS A 281 9.76 0.56 -1.20
C HIS A 281 8.69 1.06 -2.17
N GLN A 282 7.43 1.18 -1.76
CA GLN A 282 6.38 1.77 -2.61
C GLN A 282 6.63 3.27 -2.83
N GLY A 283 7.20 3.97 -1.83
CA GLY A 283 7.52 5.39 -1.91
C GLY A 283 8.71 5.67 -2.83
N ALA A 284 9.75 4.83 -2.75
CA ALA A 284 10.89 4.86 -3.66
C ALA A 284 10.45 4.68 -5.12
N LEU A 285 9.58 3.71 -5.38
CA LEU A 285 8.99 3.50 -6.72
C LEU A 285 8.17 4.72 -7.19
N ALA A 286 7.43 5.37 -6.30
CA ALA A 286 6.68 6.58 -6.66
C ALA A 286 7.63 7.74 -7.03
N PHE A 287 8.72 7.89 -6.27
CA PHE A 287 9.77 8.87 -6.58
C PHE A 287 10.41 8.60 -7.95
N GLU A 288 10.73 7.34 -8.25
CA GLU A 288 11.26 6.92 -9.55
C GLU A 288 10.30 7.27 -10.70
N ILE A 289 8.99 7.12 -10.50
CA ILE A 289 7.97 7.49 -11.50
C ILE A 289 7.96 9.00 -11.75
N TRP A 290 8.03 9.82 -10.70
CA TRP A 290 7.95 11.27 -10.82
C TRP A 290 9.20 11.89 -11.45
N PHE A 291 10.37 11.39 -11.09
CA PHE A 291 11.65 12.01 -11.46
C PHE A 291 12.48 11.22 -12.46
N GLU A 292 12.00 10.05 -12.90
CA GLU A 292 12.65 9.21 -13.91
C GLU A 292 14.11 8.88 -13.57
N ARG A 293 14.38 8.69 -12.27
CA ARG A 293 15.69 8.35 -11.72
C ARG A 293 15.55 7.54 -10.46
N GLU A 294 16.62 6.84 -10.11
CA GLU A 294 16.67 6.02 -8.90
C GLU A 294 16.40 6.87 -7.64
N ALA A 295 15.57 6.33 -6.75
CA ALA A 295 15.27 6.98 -5.48
C ALA A 295 16.46 6.82 -4.51
N PRO A 296 16.82 7.87 -3.73
CA PRO A 296 17.85 7.79 -2.71
C PRO A 296 17.32 7.01 -1.47
N ILE A 297 17.15 5.70 -1.63
CA ILE A 297 16.39 4.86 -0.69
C ILE A 297 16.98 4.86 0.72
N GLU A 298 18.30 5.01 0.86
CA GLU A 298 18.94 5.09 2.18
C GLU A 298 18.63 6.40 2.91
N ALA A 299 18.55 7.53 2.19
CA ALA A 299 18.08 8.79 2.78
C ALA A 299 16.61 8.72 3.19
N MET A 300 15.79 8.04 2.38
CA MET A 300 14.38 7.77 2.69
C MET A 300 14.23 6.90 3.94
N ARG A 301 15.01 5.81 4.02
CA ARG A 301 15.03 4.88 5.15
C ARG A 301 15.43 5.57 6.44
N ALA A 302 16.52 6.33 6.41
CA ALA A 302 17.02 7.05 7.59
C ALA A 302 16.00 8.06 8.15
N ALA A 303 15.13 8.63 7.31
CA ALA A 303 14.10 9.57 7.73
C ALA A 303 12.84 8.91 8.34
N LEU A 304 12.74 7.57 8.26
CA LEU A 304 11.65 6.79 8.89
C LEU A 304 12.07 6.17 10.24
N MET A 305 13.36 6.24 10.58
CA MET A 305 13.94 5.67 11.80
C MET A 305 13.97 6.67 12.96
#